data_AF-A0AAN0Z6B8-F1
#
_entry.id   AF-A0AAN0Z6B8-F1
#
_cell.length_a   1.000
_cell.length_b   1.000
_cell.length_c   1.000
_cell.angle_alpha   90.00
_cell.angle_beta   90.00
_cell.angle_gamma   90.00
#
_symmetry.space_group_name_H-M   'P 1'
#
loop_
_entity.id
_entity.type
_entity.pdbx_description
1 polymer ?
#
loop_
_entity_poly.entity_id
_entity_poly.type
_entity_poly.pdbx_seq_one_letter_code
_entity_poly.pdbx_strand_id
1 'polypeptide(L)'
;MVIVAHRLGAALRAWLPGRTRADATAAGDAPVAWRTYAQHVAQWLQTALDGDDAAAGRLRADIERWADARADAGDDGPVLPVRAWLDQRGRVTRVDSAAAGQAVLDAALHAAFAGREIGMVPPRGMTQPLVLRVALTDAR
;
A
#
# COMPACT_ATOMS: atom_id res chain seq x y z
N MET A 1 -23.66 22.89 -6.19
CA MET A 1 -22.72 21.80 -6.48
C MET A 1 -22.34 21.18 -5.14
N VAL A 2 -23.06 20.13 -4.73
CA VAL A 2 -22.83 19.47 -3.44
C VAL A 2 -21.69 18.49 -3.64
N ILE A 3 -20.50 18.80 -3.14
CA ILE A 3 -19.43 17.82 -3.02
C ILE A 3 -19.84 16.92 -1.86
N VAL A 4 -20.48 15.80 -2.16
CA VAL A 4 -20.72 14.75 -1.17
C VAL A 4 -19.35 14.12 -0.92
N ALA A 5 -18.70 14.51 0.17
CA ALA A 5 -17.49 13.84 0.63
C ALA A 5 -17.89 12.46 1.18
N HIS A 6 -17.86 11.42 0.32
CA HIS A 6 -17.86 10.05 0.80
C HIS A 6 -16.54 9.82 1.53
N ARG A 7 -16.57 9.49 2.82
CA ARG A 7 -15.38 8.96 3.49
C ARG A 7 -15.19 7.54 2.98
N LEU A 8 -14.34 7.33 1.98
CA LEU A 8 -13.90 5.98 1.66
C LEU A 8 -12.98 5.51 2.79
N GLY A 9 -13.35 4.41 3.45
CA GLY A 9 -12.48 3.72 4.39
C GLY A 9 -11.44 2.94 3.60
N ALA A 10 -10.19 3.41 3.54
CA ALA A 10 -9.11 2.63 2.96
C ALA A 10 -8.68 1.55 3.95
N ALA A 11 -8.99 0.28 3.64
CA ALA A 11 -8.54 -0.86 4.42
C ALA A 11 -7.41 -1.58 3.68
N LEU A 12 -6.17 -1.46 4.17
CA LEU A 12 -5.09 -2.35 3.77
C LEU A 12 -5.37 -3.73 4.35
N ARG A 13 -5.76 -4.64 3.47
CA ARG A 13 -5.66 -6.06 3.75
C ARG A 13 -4.41 -6.56 3.07
N ALA A 14 -3.48 -7.12 3.85
CA ALA A 14 -2.37 -7.89 3.32
C ALA A 14 -2.92 -9.16 2.64
N TRP A 15 -3.35 -9.03 1.39
CA TRP A 15 -3.70 -10.14 0.51
C TRP A 15 -2.57 -10.30 -0.47
N LEU A 16 -1.79 -11.35 -0.26
CA LEU A 16 -0.67 -11.70 -1.13
C LEU A 16 -1.24 -12.23 -2.45
N PRO A 17 -0.89 -11.64 -3.60
CA PRO A 17 -1.54 -11.91 -4.88
C PRO A 17 -1.30 -13.34 -5.36
N GLY A 18 -2.37 -13.95 -5.89
CA GLY A 18 -2.23 -14.92 -6.97
C GLY A 18 -1.75 -14.20 -8.23
N ARG A 19 -0.52 -14.53 -8.65
CA ARG A 19 0.15 -14.25 -9.94
C ARG A 19 -0.03 -12.87 -10.61
N THR A 20 1.09 -12.14 -10.69
CA THR A 20 1.71 -11.72 -11.98
C THR A 20 3.20 -11.41 -11.79
N ARG A 21 4.05 -12.14 -12.54
CA ARG A 21 5.52 -12.03 -12.76
C ARG A 21 6.50 -12.72 -11.78
N ALA A 22 6.89 -13.93 -12.18
CA ALA A 22 8.17 -14.66 -12.10
C ALA A 22 9.05 -14.78 -10.83
N ASP A 23 8.91 -14.00 -9.75
CA ASP A 23 9.78 -14.20 -8.56
C ASP A 23 9.09 -13.90 -7.21
N ALA A 24 7.77 -13.73 -7.21
CA ALA A 24 7.04 -13.56 -5.95
C ALA A 24 6.73 -14.93 -5.34
N THR A 25 7.39 -15.27 -4.22
CA THR A 25 7.01 -16.45 -3.42
C THR A 25 5.53 -16.34 -3.03
N ALA A 26 4.74 -17.33 -3.43
CA ALA A 26 3.30 -17.36 -3.18
C ALA A 26 2.99 -17.33 -1.68
N ALA A 27 1.91 -16.66 -1.29
CA ALA A 27 1.47 -16.50 0.10
C ALA A 27 1.42 -17.80 0.92
N GLY A 28 1.01 -18.89 0.26
CA GLY A 28 0.88 -20.20 0.89
C GLY A 28 2.22 -20.87 1.17
N ASP A 29 3.24 -20.56 0.38
CA ASP A 29 4.61 -21.09 0.49
C ASP A 29 5.55 -20.18 1.28
N ALA A 30 5.13 -18.93 1.52
CA ALA A 30 5.94 -18.00 2.29
C ALA A 30 6.04 -18.45 3.77
N PRO A 31 7.26 -18.46 4.34
CA PRO A 31 7.47 -18.72 5.75
C PRO A 31 6.55 -17.88 6.63
N VAL A 32 6.04 -18.47 7.73
CA VAL A 32 5.14 -17.78 8.68
C VAL A 32 5.73 -16.43 9.12
N ALA A 33 7.04 -16.38 9.40
CA ALA A 33 7.73 -15.16 9.78
C ALA A 33 7.60 -14.03 8.72
N TRP A 34 7.61 -14.36 7.43
CA TRP A 34 7.45 -13.38 6.35
C TRP A 34 6.02 -12.87 6.27
N ARG A 35 5.04 -13.74 6.47
CA ARG A 35 3.62 -13.35 6.52
C ARG A 35 3.32 -12.46 7.72
N THR A 36 3.80 -12.81 8.91
CA THR A 36 3.68 -11.97 10.12
C THR A 36 4.33 -10.61 9.90
N TYR A 37 5.52 -10.58 9.28
CA TYR A 37 6.19 -9.33 8.95
C TYR A 37 5.36 -8.47 7.98
N ALA A 38 4.87 -9.04 6.89
CA ALA A 38 4.05 -8.33 5.91
C ALA A 38 2.75 -7.78 6.51
N GLN A 39 2.11 -8.51 7.44
CA GLN A 39 0.94 -8.03 8.18
C GLN A 39 1.28 -6.83 9.06
N HIS A 40 2.41 -6.87 9.76
CA HIS A 40 2.84 -5.72 10.56
C HIS A 40 3.14 -4.50 9.68
N VAL A 41 3.82 -4.67 8.56
CA VAL A 41 4.08 -3.58 7.60
C VAL A 41 2.77 -2.99 7.08
N ALA A 42 1.77 -3.82 6.78
CA ALA A 42 0.44 -3.36 6.37
C ALA A 42 -0.23 -2.52 7.47
N GLN A 43 -0.19 -2.99 8.73
CA GLN A 43 -0.74 -2.26 9.87
C GLN A 43 -0.02 -0.91 10.06
N TRP A 44 1.30 -0.89 9.98
CA TRP A 44 2.10 0.33 10.07
C TRP A 44 1.75 1.32 8.96
N LEU A 45 1.60 0.84 7.72
CA LEU A 45 1.22 1.67 6.58
C LEU A 45 -0.20 2.24 6.75
N GLN A 46 -1.14 1.47 7.32
CA GLN A 46 -2.48 1.98 7.68
C GLN A 46 -2.40 3.10 8.70
N THR A 47 -1.71 2.87 9.82
CA THR A 47 -1.58 3.89 10.87
C THR A 47 -0.94 5.17 10.33
N ALA A 48 0.01 5.04 9.41
CA ALA A 48 0.61 6.18 8.74
C ALA A 48 -0.33 6.87 7.71
N LEU A 49 -1.21 6.13 7.02
CA LEU A 49 -2.27 6.70 6.17
C LEU A 49 -3.34 7.43 6.99
N ASP A 50 -3.71 6.87 8.14
CA ASP A 50 -4.69 7.43 9.08
C ASP A 50 -4.14 8.62 9.86
N GLY A 51 -2.85 8.93 9.72
CA GLY A 51 -2.23 10.11 10.32
C GLY A 51 -2.81 11.43 9.80
N ASP A 52 -2.72 12.46 10.64
CA ASP A 52 -3.20 13.82 10.34
C ASP A 52 -2.14 14.71 9.69
N ASP A 53 -0.96 14.19 9.37
CA ASP A 53 0.08 14.97 8.70
C ASP A 53 -0.25 15.26 7.23
N ALA A 54 0.36 16.31 6.69
CA ALA A 54 0.07 16.79 5.34
C ALA A 54 0.39 15.75 4.24
N ALA A 55 1.38 14.87 4.47
CA ALA A 55 1.73 13.83 3.51
C ALA A 55 0.69 12.71 3.51
N ALA A 56 0.23 12.28 4.69
CA ALA A 56 -0.89 11.35 4.83
C ALA A 56 -2.18 11.89 4.21
N GLY A 57 -2.47 13.18 4.43
CA GLY A 57 -3.60 13.88 3.82
C GLY A 57 -3.55 13.89 2.28
N ARG A 58 -2.40 14.27 1.71
CA ARG A 58 -2.21 14.27 0.25
C ARG A 58 -2.35 12.86 -0.34
N LEU A 59 -1.72 11.87 0.31
CA LEU A 59 -1.77 10.50 -0.16
C LEU A 59 -3.20 9.94 -0.17
N ARG A 60 -4.00 10.20 0.87
CA ARG A 60 -5.42 9.81 0.89
C ARG A 60 -6.19 10.41 -0.28
N ALA A 61 -6.03 11.72 -0.53
CA ALA A 61 -6.69 12.39 -1.64
C ALA A 61 -6.26 11.85 -3.03
N ASP A 62 -4.98 11.49 -3.18
CA ASP A 62 -4.49 10.91 -4.44
C ASP A 62 -4.97 9.46 -4.64
N ILE A 63 -5.11 8.68 -3.56
CA ILE A 63 -5.71 7.34 -3.60
C ILE A 63 -7.20 7.41 -3.95
N GLU A 64 -7.94 8.36 -3.38
CA GLU A 64 -9.35 8.62 -3.71
C GLU A 64 -9.52 8.98 -5.18
N ARG A 65 -8.75 9.95 -5.68
CA ARG A 65 -8.77 10.37 -7.09
C ARG A 65 -8.44 9.22 -8.04
N TRP A 66 -7.48 8.38 -7.67
CA TRP A 66 -7.14 7.17 -8.43
C TRP A 66 -8.34 6.21 -8.49
N ALA A 67 -9.01 5.99 -7.36
CA ALA A 67 -10.14 5.07 -7.27
C ALA A 67 -11.35 5.56 -8.06
N ASP A 68 -11.67 6.85 -7.98
CA ASP A 68 -12.72 7.48 -8.78
C ASP A 68 -12.46 7.29 -10.27
N ALA A 69 -11.22 7.53 -10.72
CA ALA A 69 -10.83 7.32 -12.11
C ALA A 69 -10.92 5.85 -12.55
N ARG A 70 -10.73 4.90 -11.62
CA ARG A 70 -10.93 3.45 -11.92
C ARG A 70 -12.40 3.07 -11.95
N ALA A 71 -13.21 3.61 -11.04
CA ALA A 71 -14.66 3.41 -11.02
C ALA A 71 -15.31 3.97 -12.30
N ASP A 72 -14.91 5.18 -12.73
CA ASP A 72 -15.36 5.78 -14.00
C ASP A 72 -14.97 4.93 -15.22
N ALA A 73 -13.87 4.18 -15.12
CA ALA A 73 -13.44 3.22 -16.13
C ALA A 73 -14.13 1.84 -16.02
N GLY A 74 -15.06 1.67 -15.08
CA GLY A 74 -15.85 0.45 -14.88
C GLY A 74 -15.21 -0.61 -13.96
N ASP A 75 -14.24 -0.23 -13.12
CA ASP A 75 -13.60 -1.12 -12.15
C ASP A 75 -14.35 -1.07 -10.80
N ASP A 76 -15.19 -2.09 -10.53
CA ASP A 76 -15.93 -2.22 -9.27
C ASP A 76 -14.99 -2.69 -8.14
N GLY A 77 -14.64 -1.78 -7.23
CA GLY A 77 -13.80 -2.06 -6.06
C GLY A 77 -12.29 -2.11 -6.38
N PRO A 78 -11.69 -0.99 -6.82
CA PRO A 78 -10.31 -0.97 -7.25
C PRO A 78 -9.36 -1.28 -6.09
N VAL A 79 -8.44 -2.23 -6.33
CA VAL A 79 -7.42 -2.63 -5.35
C VAL A 79 -6.07 -2.10 -5.79
N LEU A 80 -5.50 -1.17 -5.02
CA LEU A 80 -4.21 -0.57 -5.32
C LEU A 80 -3.08 -1.49 -4.83
N PRO A 81 -2.25 -2.07 -5.72
CA PRO A 81 -1.03 -2.71 -5.27
C PRO A 81 -0.07 -1.64 -4.72
N VAL A 82 0.69 -1.96 -3.70
CA VAL A 82 1.73 -1.08 -3.16
C VAL A 82 2.98 -1.91 -2.97
N ARG A 83 4.10 -1.51 -3.57
CA ARG A 83 5.41 -2.13 -3.39
C ARG A 83 6.21 -1.32 -2.41
N ALA A 84 6.74 -1.96 -1.39
CA ALA A 84 7.63 -1.37 -0.41
C ALA A 84 8.98 -2.09 -0.43
N TRP A 85 10.06 -1.31 -0.44
CA TRP A 85 11.42 -1.79 -0.24
C TRP A 85 11.90 -1.33 1.11
N LEU A 86 12.55 -2.24 1.84
CA LEU A 86 13.11 -1.97 3.14
C LEU A 86 14.59 -2.32 3.18
N ASP A 87 15.36 -1.53 3.92
CA ASP A 87 16.73 -1.90 4.23
C ASP A 87 16.80 -2.96 5.34
N GLN A 88 18.02 -3.40 5.66
CA GLN A 88 18.26 -4.41 6.69
C GLN A 88 17.88 -3.97 8.11
N ARG A 89 17.61 -2.68 8.32
CA ARG A 89 17.17 -2.10 9.61
C ARG A 89 15.66 -1.90 9.67
N GLY A 90 14.92 -2.20 8.60
CA GLY A 90 13.48 -1.98 8.52
C GLY A 90 13.12 -0.53 8.23
N ARG A 91 14.04 0.26 7.67
CA ARG A 91 13.73 1.58 7.11
C ARG A 91 13.19 1.42 5.71
N VAL A 92 12.09 2.12 5.43
CA VAL A 92 11.51 2.16 4.09
C VAL A 92 12.41 2.98 3.17
N THR A 93 12.96 2.36 2.13
CA THR A 93 13.85 3.01 1.16
C THR A 93 13.11 3.48 -0.09
N ARG A 94 12.00 2.80 -0.43
CA ARG A 94 11.15 3.13 -1.57
C ARG A 94 9.74 2.58 -1.36
N VAL A 95 8.75 3.32 -1.83
CA VAL A 95 7.37 2.85 -1.99
C VAL A 95 6.83 3.32 -3.34
N ASP A 96 6.10 2.46 -4.06
CA ASP A 96 5.35 2.83 -5.26
C ASP A 96 4.07 2.01 -5.42
N SER A 97 3.14 2.48 -6.24
CA SER A 97 1.80 1.91 -6.43
C SER A 97 1.76 0.71 -7.38
N ALA A 98 2.89 0.30 -7.97
CA ALA A 98 2.96 -0.69 -9.05
C ALA A 98 1.96 -0.51 -10.22
N ALA A 99 1.20 0.59 -10.24
CA ALA A 99 0.15 0.88 -11.19
C ALA A 99 0.74 1.75 -12.30
N ALA A 100 0.50 1.33 -13.54
CA ALA A 100 1.05 2.04 -14.69
C ALA A 100 0.49 3.48 -14.76
N GLY A 101 1.37 4.45 -15.04
CA GLY A 101 0.98 5.86 -15.26
C GLY A 101 0.68 6.65 -13.99
N GLN A 102 0.93 6.12 -12.79
CA GLN A 102 0.56 6.76 -11.53
C GLN A 102 1.69 7.53 -10.85
N ALA A 103 2.41 8.38 -11.60
CA ALA A 103 3.57 9.11 -11.09
C ALA A 103 3.25 10.05 -9.90
N VAL A 104 2.08 10.68 -9.90
CA VAL A 104 1.63 11.55 -8.80
C VAL A 104 1.40 10.73 -7.53
N LEU A 105 0.69 9.60 -7.66
CA LEU A 105 0.45 8.68 -6.55
C LEU A 105 1.75 8.07 -6.02
N ASP A 106 2.67 7.69 -6.90
CA ASP A 106 4.00 7.18 -6.52
C ASP A 106 4.80 8.23 -5.75
N ALA A 107 4.74 9.50 -6.16
CA ALA A 107 5.39 10.60 -5.44
C ALA A 107 4.76 10.83 -4.06
N ALA A 108 3.44 10.74 -3.95
CA ALA A 108 2.73 10.85 -2.66
C ALA A 108 3.07 9.68 -1.73
N LEU A 109 3.11 8.45 -2.24
CA LEU A 109 3.56 7.26 -1.52
C LEU A 109 5.00 7.42 -1.02
N HIS A 110 5.90 7.87 -1.89
CA HIS A 110 7.28 8.11 -1.52
C HIS A 110 7.39 9.17 -0.41
N ALA A 111 6.68 10.31 -0.55
CA ALA A 111 6.69 11.38 0.44
C ALA A 111 6.13 10.95 1.81
N ALA A 112 5.11 10.10 1.84
CA ALA A 112 4.47 9.66 3.08
C ALA A 112 5.29 8.61 3.87
N PHE A 113 6.11 7.81 3.17
CA PHE A 113 6.73 6.62 3.78
C PHE A 113 8.25 6.56 3.70
N ALA A 114 8.87 7.12 2.66
CA ALA A 114 10.31 6.98 2.46
C ALA A 114 11.10 7.58 3.63
N GLY A 115 12.13 6.85 4.08
CA GLY A 115 12.96 7.23 5.20
C GLY A 115 12.39 6.91 6.58
N ARG A 116 11.10 6.55 6.70
CA ARG A 116 10.51 6.16 7.99
C ARG A 116 10.92 4.74 8.39
N GLU A 117 10.99 4.51 9.70
CA GLU A 117 11.32 3.20 10.27
C GLU A 117 10.05 2.50 10.72
N ILE A 118 9.95 1.22 10.39
CA ILE A 118 8.82 0.36 10.81
C ILE A 118 9.02 -0.13 12.25
N GLY A 119 10.24 -0.02 12.80
CA GLY A 119 10.57 -0.51 14.14
C GLY A 119 10.83 -2.02 14.20
N MET A 120 10.87 -2.69 13.05
CA MET A 120 11.23 -4.11 12.95
C MET A 120 11.96 -4.44 11.66
N VAL A 121 12.98 -5.28 11.81
CA VAL A 121 13.86 -5.70 10.72
C VAL A 121 13.20 -6.77 9.85
N PRO A 122 13.40 -6.75 8.52
CA PRO A 122 12.92 -7.81 7.64
C PRO A 122 13.50 -9.18 8.06
N PRO A 123 12.68 -10.25 8.08
CA PRO A 123 13.17 -11.60 8.29
C PRO A 123 14.28 -11.97 7.31
N ARG A 124 15.22 -12.81 7.75
CA ARG A 124 16.31 -13.29 6.89
C ARG A 124 15.76 -13.96 5.63
N GLY A 125 16.37 -13.65 4.50
CA GLY A 125 16.02 -14.21 3.20
C GLY A 125 14.71 -13.71 2.60
N MET A 126 14.01 -12.76 3.25
CA MET A 126 12.75 -12.24 2.74
C MET A 126 12.94 -11.50 1.42
N THR A 127 12.24 -11.96 0.38
CA THR A 127 12.25 -11.35 -0.95
C THR A 127 11.60 -9.97 -0.93
N GLN A 128 12.23 -9.02 -1.60
CA GLN A 128 11.77 -7.64 -1.78
C GLN A 128 11.46 -7.40 -3.27
N PRO A 129 10.50 -6.52 -3.62
CA PRO A 129 9.68 -5.72 -2.72
C PRO A 129 8.57 -6.51 -2.02
N LEU A 130 8.17 -6.03 -0.85
CA LEU A 130 6.89 -6.44 -0.26
C LEU A 130 5.76 -5.85 -1.11
N VAL A 131 4.85 -6.70 -1.58
CA VAL A 131 3.63 -6.27 -2.31
C VAL A 131 2.44 -6.32 -1.35
N LEU A 132 1.90 -5.16 -1.03
CA LEU A 132 0.69 -4.96 -0.23
C LEU A 132 -0.48 -4.61 -1.15
N ARG A 133 -1.71 -4.80 -0.67
CA ARG A 133 -2.93 -4.45 -1.40
C ARG A 133 -3.79 -3.52 -0.55
N VAL A 134 -4.06 -2.32 -1.05
CA VAL A 134 -5.00 -1.39 -0.43
C VAL A 134 -6.35 -1.64 -1.08
N ALA A 135 -7.32 -2.11 -0.30
CA ALA A 135 -8.71 -2.14 -0.74
C ALA A 135 -9.39 -0.85 -0.25
N LEU A 136 -10.04 -0.15 -1.16
CA LEU A 136 -10.89 0.97 -0.79
C LEU A 136 -12.28 0.42 -0.55
N THR A 137 -12.71 0.46 0.71
CA THR A 137 -14.08 0.15 1.08
C THR A 137 -14.86 1.44 1.13
N ASP A 138 -16.03 1.44 0.50
CA ASP A 138 -17.01 2.50 0.73
C ASP A 138 -17.39 2.47 2.22
N ALA A 139 -17.01 3.48 2.99
CA ALA A 139 -17.53 3.60 4.34
C ALA A 139 -18.92 4.23 4.20
N ARG A 140 -19.90 3.35 4.09
CA ARG A 140 -21.32 3.66 4.08
C ARG A 140 -21.79 4.24 5.41
#